data_AF-A0A1Q5TGK8-F1
#
_entry.id   AF-A0A1Q5TGK8-F1
#
_cell.length_a   1.000
_cell.length_b   1.000
_cell.length_c   1.000
_cell.angle_alpha   90.00
_cell.angle_beta   90.00
_cell.angle_gamma   90.00
#
_symmetry.space_group_name_H-M   'P 1'
#
loop_
_entity.id
_entity.type
_entity.pdbx_description
1 polymer ?
#
loop_
_entity_poly.entity_id
_entity_poly.type
_entity_poly.pdbx_seq_one_letter_code
_entity_poly.pdbx_strand_id
1 'polypeptide(L)' 'MKTFIFAAIKRSDINQKYPIRIKCIAESYQQAKMMLSNSYITVWAGQVTPHANNYIKY' A
#
# COMPACT_ATOMS: atom_id res chain seq x y z
N MET A 1 -9.22 -6.72 10.20
CA MET A 1 -8.04 -6.66 9.31
C MET A 1 -8.39 -6.55 7.82
N LYS A 2 -7.85 -5.51 7.16
CA LYS A 2 -7.91 -5.26 5.72
C LYS A 2 -6.50 -5.27 5.14
N THR A 3 -6.37 -5.58 3.86
CA THR A 3 -5.10 -5.50 3.14
C THR A 3 -5.05 -4.18 2.36
N PHE A 4 -3.95 -3.45 2.50
CA PHE A 4 -3.63 -2.25 1.75
C PHE A 4 -2.37 -2.46 0.93
N ILE A 5 -2.30 -1.84 -0.24
CA ILE A 5 -1.12 -1.81 -1.11
C ILE A 5 -0.69 -0.36 -1.29
N PHE A 6 0.60 -0.10 -1.11
CA PHE A 6 1.21 1.21 -1.27
C PHE A 6 2.30 1.15 -2.34
N ALA A 7 2.39 2.19 -3.16
CA ALA A 7 3.61 2.52 -3.89
C ALA A 7 4.41 3.48 -3.02
N ALA A 8 5.66 3.14 -2.69
CA ALA A 8 6.43 3.83 -1.67
C ALA A 8 7.90 4.00 -2.03
N ILE A 9 8.49 5.09 -1.58
CA ILE A 9 9.93 5.38 -1.65
C ILE A 9 10.49 5.26 -0.23
N LYS A 10 11.61 4.55 -0.05
CA LYS A 10 12.29 4.48 1.24
C LYS A 10 12.90 5.84 1.54
N ARG A 11 12.64 6.38 2.74
CA ARG A 11 13.22 7.65 3.19
C ARG A 11 14.75 7.61 3.26
N SER A 12 15.32 6.44 3.57
CA SER A 12 16.76 6.24 3.66
C SER A 12 17.44 6.01 2.30
N ASP A 13 16.67 5.84 1.21
CA ASP A 13 17.21 5.55 -0.12
C ASP A 13 16.92 6.71 -1.07
N ILE A 14 17.83 7.67 -1.07
CA ILE A 14 17.76 8.87 -1.93
C ILE A 14 18.00 8.56 -3.41
N ASN A 15 18.52 7.38 -3.74
CA ASN A 15 18.85 6.97 -5.10
C ASN A 15 17.76 6.05 -5.69
N GLN A 16 16.67 5.81 -4.97
CA GLN A 16 15.59 4.95 -5.42
C GLN A 16 14.89 5.56 -6.64
N LYS A 17 15.16 5.00 -7.82
CA LYS A 17 14.63 5.48 -9.11
C LYS A 17 13.13 5.26 -9.29
N TYR A 18 12.57 4.20 -8.69
CA TYR A 18 11.16 3.81 -8.85
C TYR A 18 10.51 3.44 -7.51
N PRO A 19 9.23 3.78 -7.28
CA PRO A 19 8.52 3.33 -6.09
C PRO A 19 8.46 1.80 -6.00
N ILE A 20 8.56 1.28 -4.78
CA ILE A 20 8.36 -0.14 -4.48
C ILE A 20 6.94 -0.39 -4.00
N ARG A 21 6.43 -1.59 -4.27
CA ARG A 21 5.11 -2.03 -3.81
C ARG A 21 5.21 -2.62 -2.40
N ILE A 22 4.45 -2.08 -1.45
CA ILE A 22 4.38 -2.57 -0.08
C ILE A 22 2.95 -3.03 0.21
N LYS A 23 2.81 -4.27 0.70
CA LYS A 23 1.55 -4.79 1.24
C LYS A 23 1.53 -4.58 2.76
N CYS A 24 0.48 -3.97 3.28
CA CYS A 24 0.31 -3.73 4.71
C CYS A 24 -1.07 -4.25 5.16
N ILE A 25 -1.11 -5.01 6.26
CA ILE A 25 -2.35 -5.49 6.85
C ILE A 25 -2.63 -4.62 8.08
N ALA A 26 -3.77 -3.94 8.09
CA ALA A 26 -4.17 -3.04 9.17
C ALA A 26 -5.70 -3.01 9.31
N GLU A 27 -6.20 -2.46 10.41
CA GLU A 27 -7.65 -2.26 10.63
C GLU A 27 -8.21 -1.09 9.82
N SER A 28 -7.38 -0.08 9.57
CA SER A 28 -7.77 1.10 8.80
C SER A 28 -6.64 1.57 7.88
N TYR A 29 -7.03 2.36 6.87
CA TYR A 29 -6.08 3.01 5.98
C TYR A 29 -5.12 3.93 6.74
N GLN A 30 -5.63 4.69 7.73
CA GLN A 30 -4.83 5.58 8.56
C GLN A 30 -3.78 4.81 9.37
N GLN A 31 -4.16 3.67 9.95
CA GLN A 31 -3.23 2.81 10.67
C GLN A 31 -2.14 2.27 9.73
N ALA A 32 -2.52 1.78 8.54
CA ALA A 32 -1.55 1.30 7.55
C ALA A 32 -0.57 2.41 7.12
N LYS A 33 -1.07 3.65 6.92
CA LYS A 33 -0.23 4.80 6.58
C LYS A 33 0.74 5.17 7.70
N MET A 34 0.28 5.16 8.96
CA MET A 34 1.12 5.41 10.14
C MET A 34 2.22 4.36 10.31
N MET A 35 1.91 3.08 10.06
CA MET A 35 2.91 2.01 10.13
C MET A 35 4.05 2.22 9.11
N LEU A 36 3.76 2.83 7.97
CA LEU A 36 4.75 3.07 6.91
C LEU A 36 5.43 4.43 7.02
N SER A 37 4.84 5.42 7.69
CA SER A 37 5.27 6.83 7.61
C SER A 37 6.69 7.09 8.10
N ASN A 38 7.21 6.27 9.02
CA ASN A 38 8.57 6.44 9.56
C ASN A 38 9.67 6.07 8.55
N SER A 39 9.42 5.05 7.74
CA SER A 39 10.45 4.49 6.85
C SER A 39 10.20 4.81 5.38
N TYR A 40 8.97 5.20 5.04
CA TYR A 40 8.52 5.34 3.67
C TYR A 40 7.79 6.66 3.42
N ILE A 41 7.94 7.17 2.20
CA ILE A 41 7.08 8.18 1.61
C ILE A 41 6.13 7.44 0.67
N THR A 42 4.84 7.46 0.96
CA THR A 42 3.81 6.80 0.14
C THR A 42 3.37 7.72 -0.99
N VAL A 43 3.50 7.27 -2.23
CA VAL A 43 3.12 8.00 -3.46
C VAL A 43 1.69 7.68 -3.89
N TRP A 44 1.31 6.40 -3.78
CA TRP A 44 -0.04 5.92 -4.09
C TRP A 44 -0.46 4.86 -3.09
N ALA A 45 -1.77 4.70 -2.90
CA ALA A 45 -2.31 3.65 -2.06
C ALA A 45 -3.66 3.13 -2.57
N GLY A 46 -3.92 1.86 -2.30
CA GLY A 46 -5.20 1.20 -2.56
C GLY A 46 -5.50 0.14 -1.51
N GLN A 47 -6.76 -0.26 -1.42
CA GLN A 47 -7.20 -1.37 -0.58
C GLN A 47 -7.47 -2.60 -1.45
N VAL A 48 -6.98 -3.76 -1.04
CA VAL A 48 -7.34 -5.03 -1.64
C VAL A 48 -8.65 -5.49 -0.99
N THR A 49 -9.72 -5.44 -1.74
CA THR A 49 -10.96 -6.14 -1.43
C THR A 49 -10.83 -7.58 -1.91
N PRO A 50 -11.00 -8.60 -1.03
CA PRO A 50 -11.14 -9.97 -1.47
C PRO A 50 -12.31 -10.02 -2.45
N HIS A 51 -12.06 -10.53 -3.66
CA HIS A 51 -13.09 -10.70 -4.66
C HIS A 51 -14.09 -11.75 -4.13
N ALA A 52 -15.29 -11.33 -3.74
CA ALA A 52 -16.42 -12.22 -3.86
C ALA A 52 -16.69 -12.38 -5.36
N ASN A 53 -16.81 -13.63 -5.83
CA ASN A 53 -17.03 -14.04 -7.22
C ASN A 53 -18.09 -13.18 -7.94
N ASN A 54 -17.70 -12.10 -8.60
CA ASN A 54 -18.58 -11.35 -9.47
C ASN A 54 -17.89 -11.18 -10.82
N TYR A 55 -18.35 -12.04 -11.74
CA TYR A 55 -18.11 -12.07 -13.18
C TYR A 55 -17.93 -10.66 -13.76
N ILE A 56 -16.74 -10.37 -14.26
CA ILE A 56 -16.55 -9.31 -15.23
C ILE A 56 -16.90 -9.94 -16.58
N LYS A 57 -18.11 -9.66 -17.09
CA LYS A 57 -18.46 -9.91 -18.49
C LYS A 57 -17.71 -8.87 -19.33
N TYR A 58 -16.95 -9.34 -20.30
CA TYR A 58 -16.38 -8.56 -21.39
C TYR A 58 -17.49 -8.06 -22.32
#